data_AF-A0A850QZW8-F1
#
_entry.id   AF-A0A850QZW8-F1
#
_cell.length_a   1.000
_cell.length_b   1.000
_cell.length_c   1.000
_cell.angle_alpha   90.00
_cell.angle_beta   90.00
_cell.angle_gamma   90.00
#
_symmetry.space_group_name_H-M   'P 1'
#
loop_
_entity.id
_entity.type
_entity.pdbx_description
1 polymer ?
#
loop_
_entity_poly.entity_id
_entity_poly.type
_entity_poly.pdbx_seq_one_letter_code
_entity_poly.pdbx_strand_id
1 'polypeptide(L)' 'MSMKLDAQLTLFENGKTFANPRRIALLKAIAQTGSISQGAKVAGLSYKAAFDAVKDMNSR' A
#
# COMPACT_ATOMS: atom_id res chain seq x y z
N MET A 1 13.13 29.18 -13.34
CA MET A 1 12.57 28.52 -12.14
C MET A 1 11.46 27.61 -12.61
N SER A 2 11.65 26.28 -12.58
CA SER A 2 10.63 25.32 -13.03
C SER A 2 9.68 24.98 -11.88
N MET A 3 8.38 24.98 -12.13
CA MET A 3 7.39 24.55 -11.16
C MET A 3 7.47 23.03 -10.99
N LYS A 4 7.57 22.57 -9.73
CA LYS A 4 7.38 21.16 -9.37
C LYS A 4 6.00 21.00 -8.72
N LEU A 5 5.23 20.04 -9.20
CA LEU A 5 3.92 19.69 -8.67
C LEU A 5 3.97 18.24 -8.20
N ASP A 6 3.72 18.06 -6.91
CA ASP A 6 3.54 16.75 -6.30
C ASP A 6 2.07 16.57 -5.91
N ALA A 7 1.52 15.41 -6.22
CA ALA A 7 0.16 15.03 -5.85
C ALA A 7 0.16 13.64 -5.21
N GLN A 8 -0.68 13.47 -4.19
CA GLN A 8 -0.95 12.17 -3.59
C GLN A 8 -2.42 11.84 -3.78
N LEU A 9 -2.69 10.59 -4.14
CA LEU A 9 -4.04 10.08 -4.38
C LEU A 9 -4.38 9.03 -3.34
N THR A 10 -5.59 9.12 -2.80
CA THR A 10 -6.23 8.04 -2.05
C THR A 10 -7.53 7.69 -2.76
N LEU A 11 -7.68 6.41 -3.10
CA LEU A 11 -8.86 5.85 -3.71
C LEU A 11 -9.77 5.27 -2.62
N PHE A 12 -11.05 5.57 -2.71
CA PHE A 12 -12.07 5.06 -1.83
C PHE A 12 -13.08 4.24 -2.63
N GLU A 13 -13.61 3.20 -2.01
CA GLU A 13 -14.71 2.40 -2.53
C GLU A 13 -15.73 2.25 -1.42
N ASN A 14 -16.99 2.61 -1.71
CA ASN A 14 -18.09 2.59 -0.73
C ASN A 14 -17.73 3.31 0.59
N GLY A 15 -17.04 4.45 0.50
CA GLY A 15 -16.62 5.26 1.65
C GLY A 15 -15.45 4.70 2.46
N LYS A 16 -14.83 3.60 2.04
CA LYS A 16 -13.67 2.98 2.72
C LYS A 16 -12.43 3.08 1.86
N THR A 17 -11.28 3.33 2.47
CA THR A 17 -9.98 3.39 1.77
C THR A 17 -9.71 2.08 1.03
N PHE A 18 -9.59 2.13 -0.29
CA PHE A 18 -9.20 1.00 -1.13
C PHE A 18 -7.69 1.01 -1.33
N ALA A 19 -7.16 2.06 -1.96
CA ALA A 19 -5.74 2.23 -2.23
C ALA A 19 -5.26 3.60 -1.77
N ASN A 20 -4.08 3.63 -1.15
CA ASN A 20 -3.40 4.86 -0.75
C ASN A 20 -1.89 4.67 -0.95
N PRO A 21 -1.06 5.73 -0.85
CA PRO A 21 0.37 5.61 -1.12
C PRO A 21 1.06 4.54 -0.27
N ARG A 22 0.61 4.36 0.97
CA ARG A 22 1.13 3.34 1.90
C ARG A 22 0.83 1.91 1.44
N ARG A 23 -0.40 1.62 1.02
CA ARG A 23 -0.78 0.31 0.47
C ARG A 23 -0.08 0.03 -0.85
N ILE A 24 0.08 1.04 -1.71
CA ILE A 24 0.83 0.90 -2.97
C ILE A 24 2.31 0.63 -2.70
N ALA A 25 2.93 1.29 -1.72
CA ALA A 25 4.31 1.01 -1.32
C ALA A 25 4.47 -0.44 -0.81
N LEU A 26 3.51 -0.93 -0.02
CA LEU A 26 3.49 -2.34 0.41
C LEU A 26 3.40 -3.29 -0.80
N LEU A 27 2.48 -3.06 -1.75
CA LEU A 27 2.36 -3.92 -2.94
C LEU A 27 3.64 -3.94 -3.77
N LYS A 28 4.31 -2.79 -3.95
CA LYS A 28 5.62 -2.72 -4.62
C LYS A 28 6.67 -3.54 -3.88
N ALA A 29 6.73 -3.43 -2.55
CA ALA A 29 7.67 -4.21 -1.74
C ALA A 29 7.38 -5.72 -1.78
N ILE A 30 6.11 -6.12 -1.79
CA ILE A 30 5.71 -7.53 -1.96
C ILE A 30 6.14 -8.04 -3.33
N ALA A 31 5.90 -7.28 -4.40
CA ALA A 31 6.31 -7.65 -5.74
C ALA A 31 7.83 -7.81 -5.88
N GLN A 32 8.61 -6.93 -5.22
CA GLN A 32 10.07 -7.00 -5.21
C GLN A 32 10.62 -8.18 -4.40
N THR A 33 9.98 -8.52 -3.28
CA THR A 33 10.47 -9.56 -2.36
C THR A 33 9.85 -10.94 -2.57
N GLY A 34 8.74 -11.03 -3.31
CA GLY A 34 7.95 -12.25 -3.47
C GLY A 34 7.23 -12.70 -2.18
N SER A 35 7.16 -11.87 -1.14
CA SER A 35 6.64 -12.26 0.18
C SER A 35 5.95 -11.12 0.91
N ILE A 36 4.79 -11.41 1.50
CA ILE A 36 4.07 -10.45 2.38
C ILE A 36 4.90 -10.12 3.62
N SER A 37 5.59 -11.10 4.20
CA SER A 37 6.36 -10.87 5.43
C SER A 37 7.61 -10.03 5.20
N GLN A 38 8.32 -10.25 4.09
CA GLN A 38 9.48 -9.41 3.71
C GLN A 38 9.02 -8.04 3.21
N GLY A 39 7.96 -7.99 2.39
CA GLY A 39 7.37 -6.74 1.92
C GLY A 39 6.89 -5.85 3.08
N ALA A 40 6.32 -6.43 4.13
CA ALA A 40 5.94 -5.70 5.33
C ALA A 40 7.15 -5.03 6.01
N LYS A 41 8.25 -5.77 6.18
CA LYS A 41 9.50 -5.23 6.76
C LYS A 41 10.05 -4.08 5.95
N VAL A 42 10.13 -4.24 4.62
CA VAL A 42 10.62 -3.20 3.69
C VAL A 42 9.71 -1.97 3.71
N ALA A 43 8.39 -2.16 3.83
CA ALA A 43 7.41 -1.08 3.89
C ALA A 43 7.24 -0.46 5.30
N GLY A 44 8.01 -0.89 6.31
CA GLY A 44 7.90 -0.40 7.69
C GLY A 44 6.58 -0.77 8.37
N LEU A 45 6.00 -1.91 8.01
CA LEU A 45 4.74 -2.42 8.57
C LEU A 45 4.98 -3.67 9.41
N SER A 46 4.13 -3.87 10.41
CA SER A 46 4.00 -5.19 11.02
C SER A 46 3.41 -6.17 9.98
N TYR A 47 3.75 -7.45 10.11
CA TYR A 47 3.17 -8.49 9.27
C TYR A 47 1.64 -8.48 9.29
N LYS A 48 1.03 -8.35 10.49
CA LYS A 48 -0.44 -8.28 10.64
C LYS A 48 -1.02 -7.09 9.87
N ALA A 49 -0.43 -5.90 9.97
CA ALA A 49 -0.91 -4.73 9.25
C ALA A 49 -0.82 -4.90 7.72
N ALA A 50 0.25 -5.51 7.23
CA ALA A 50 0.41 -5.80 5.80
C ALA A 50 -0.61 -6.84 5.33
N PHE A 51 -0.79 -7.94 6.08
CA PHE A 51 -1.76 -8.97 5.77
C PHE A 51 -3.19 -8.43 5.76
N ASP A 52 -3.59 -7.69 6.80
CA ASP A 52 -4.93 -7.10 6.91
C ASP A 52 -5.19 -6.13 5.74
N ALA A 53 -4.19 -5.33 5.34
CA ALA A 53 -4.31 -4.42 4.20
C ALA A 53 -4.50 -5.17 2.88
N VAL A 54 -3.72 -6.21 2.61
CA VAL A 54 -3.84 -7.03 1.38
C VAL A 54 -5.18 -7.77 1.36
N LYS A 55 -5.58 -8.35 2.49
CA LYS A 55 -6.86 -9.04 2.63
C LYS A 55 -8.03 -8.09 2.38
N ASP A 56 -8.03 -6.91 2.99
CA ASP A 56 -9.06 -5.88 2.79
C ASP A 56 -9.11 -5.36 1.35
N MET A 57 -7.98 -5.29 0.63
CA MET A 57 -7.98 -4.92 -0.80
C MET A 57 -8.54 -6.03 -1.71
N ASN A 58 -8.33 -7.30 -1.37
CA ASN A 58 -8.79 -8.44 -2.18
C ASN A 58 -10.24 -8.84 -1.91
N SER A 59 -10.82 -8.42 -0.79
CA SER A 59 -12.14 -8.87 -0.31
C SER A 59 -13.24 -7.84 -0.52
N ARG A 60 -13.12 -7.00 -1.56
CA ARG A 60 -14.12 -6.00 -1.93
C ARG A 60 -14.77 -6.34 -3.26
#